data_AF-A0A9P6GZN0-F1
#
_entry.id   AF-A0A9P6GZN0-F1
#
_cell.length_a   1.000
_cell.length_b   1.000
_cell.length_c   1.000
_cell.angle_alpha   90.00
_cell.angle_beta   90.00
_cell.angle_gamma   90.00
#
_symmetry.space_group_name_H-M   'P 1'
#
loop_
_entity.id
_entity.type
_entity.pdbx_description
1 polymer ?
#
loop_
_entity_poly.entity_id
_entity_poly.type
_entity_poly.pdbx_seq_one_letter_code
_entity_poly.pdbx_strand_id
1 'polypeptide(L)'
;MNKYTGYISKLLLFLIVESGIIIQKEIYTTPILILCGATAIYHVLVMIYFFVRSEQYRTTFLRKTYKPSTRLLFFLFFIEFASLIAFYLMVREYIWFILILVFILIIVDFLLFYQHSSRKTVQLEKNEEFFKICFLQQDYREENVLCLRRGELVQVVDKKGDKIEVRRSDGKKFLIPQDIVDDKLDLYL
;
A
#
# COMPACT_ATOMS: atom_id res chain seq x y z
N MET A 1 -13.67 1.77 6.45
CA MET A 1 -13.20 0.47 5.90
C MET A 1 -12.16 0.78 4.84
N ASN A 2 -11.02 0.09 4.82
CA ASN A 2 -10.03 0.27 3.74
C ASN A 2 -10.70 -0.14 2.41
N LYS A 3 -10.52 0.64 1.35
CA LYS A 3 -11.11 0.38 0.02
C LYS A 3 -10.76 -1.04 -0.47
N TYR A 4 -9.56 -1.49 -0.14
CA TYR A 4 -9.10 -2.87 -0.34
C TYR A 4 -10.00 -3.90 0.34
N THR A 5 -10.26 -3.75 1.64
CA THR A 5 -11.07 -4.69 2.42
C THR A 5 -12.50 -4.75 1.91
N GLY A 6 -13.08 -3.59 1.56
CA GLY A 6 -14.42 -3.55 0.99
C GLY A 6 -14.52 -4.17 -0.40
N TYR A 7 -13.50 -3.97 -1.24
CA TYR A 7 -13.43 -4.61 -2.55
C TYR A 7 -13.26 -6.13 -2.42
N ILE A 8 -12.44 -6.63 -1.49
CA ILE A 8 -12.32 -8.07 -1.22
C ILE A 8 -13.62 -8.66 -0.70
N SER A 9 -14.28 -7.99 0.25
CA SER A 9 -15.58 -8.45 0.77
C SER A 9 -16.62 -8.54 -0.35
N LYS A 10 -16.60 -7.60 -1.31
CA LYS A 10 -17.43 -7.63 -2.52
C LYS A 10 -17.12 -8.86 -3.39
N LEU A 11 -15.84 -9.12 -3.67
CA LEU A 11 -15.41 -10.27 -4.47
C LEU A 11 -15.82 -11.61 -3.82
N LEU A 12 -15.63 -11.74 -2.51
CA LEU A 12 -16.00 -12.94 -1.76
C LEU A 12 -17.51 -13.15 -1.74
N LEU A 13 -18.30 -12.08 -1.54
CA LEU A 13 -19.75 -12.15 -1.58
C LEU A 13 -20.23 -12.66 -2.95
N PHE A 14 -19.62 -12.16 -4.02
CA PHE A 14 -19.95 -12.56 -5.37
C PHE A 14 -19.66 -14.05 -5.62
N LEU A 15 -18.48 -14.53 -5.22
CA LEU A 15 -18.12 -15.96 -5.33
C LEU A 15 -19.07 -16.85 -4.52
N ILE A 16 -19.44 -16.47 -3.30
CA ILE A 16 -20.37 -17.23 -2.46
C ILE A 16 -21.73 -17.37 -3.16
N VAL A 17 -22.22 -16.30 -3.76
CA VAL A 17 -23.52 -16.27 -4.42
C VAL A 17 -23.52 -17.10 -5.71
N GLU A 18 -22.50 -16.96 -6.57
CA GLU A 18 -22.37 -17.80 -7.77
C GLU A 18 -22.30 -19.29 -7.40
N SER A 19 -21.47 -19.63 -6.39
CA SER A 19 -21.32 -21.00 -5.89
C SER A 19 -22.64 -21.55 -5.33
N GLY A 20 -23.36 -20.74 -4.55
CA GLY A 20 -24.64 -21.12 -3.97
C GLY A 20 -25.71 -21.43 -5.01
N ILE A 21 -25.77 -20.63 -6.08
CA ILE A 21 -26.70 -20.87 -7.21
C ILE A 21 -26.37 -22.18 -7.91
N ILE A 22 -25.08 -22.43 -8.20
CA ILE A 22 -24.64 -23.67 -8.87
C ILE A 22 -25.01 -24.89 -8.03
N ILE A 23 -24.71 -24.88 -6.73
CA ILE A 23 -24.96 -26.01 -5.83
C ILE A 23 -26.45 -26.26 -5.66
N GLN A 24 -27.25 -25.23 -5.39
CA GLN A 24 -28.68 -25.38 -5.15
C GLN A 24 -29.44 -25.92 -6.37
N LYS A 25 -28.94 -25.62 -7.56
CA LYS A 25 -29.61 -25.94 -8.82
C LYS A 25 -28.97 -27.12 -9.57
N GLU A 26 -27.88 -27.67 -9.03
CA GLU A 26 -27.10 -28.74 -9.64
C GLU A 26 -26.69 -28.43 -11.09
N ILE A 27 -26.45 -27.16 -11.42
CA ILE A 27 -26.15 -26.72 -12.79
C ILE A 27 -24.64 -26.81 -13.03
N TYR A 28 -24.17 -28.01 -13.34
CA TYR A 28 -22.76 -28.31 -13.60
C TYR A 28 -22.44 -28.38 -15.09
N THR A 29 -22.94 -27.42 -15.88
CA THR A 29 -22.60 -27.40 -17.31
C THR A 29 -21.17 -26.92 -17.50
N THR A 30 -20.43 -27.57 -18.40
CA THR A 30 -19.05 -27.19 -18.77
C THR A 30 -18.86 -25.69 -19.01
N PRO A 31 -19.72 -24.96 -19.75
CA PRO A 31 -19.55 -23.51 -19.94
C PRO A 31 -19.68 -22.70 -18.65
N ILE A 32 -20.57 -23.09 -17.73
CA ILE A 32 -20.74 -22.40 -16.44
C ILE A 32 -19.50 -22.64 -15.56
N LEU A 33 -18.98 -23.87 -15.52
CA LEU A 33 -17.76 -24.18 -14.77
C LEU A 33 -16.54 -23.43 -15.31
N ILE A 34 -16.39 -23.31 -16.63
CA ILE A 34 -15.32 -22.52 -17.26
C ILE A 34 -15.45 -21.04 -16.88
N LEU A 35 -16.67 -20.49 -16.96
CA LEU A 35 -16.93 -19.10 -16.64
C LEU A 35 -16.61 -18.80 -15.17
N CYS A 36 -17.09 -19.63 -14.23
CA CYS A 36 -16.82 -19.48 -12.81
C CYS A 36 -15.33 -19.68 -12.46
N GLY A 37 -14.65 -20.60 -13.15
CA GLY A 37 -13.21 -20.75 -13.04
C GLY A 37 -12.47 -19.47 -13.48
N ALA A 38 -12.89 -18.87 -14.59
CA ALA A 38 -12.32 -17.63 -15.10
C ALA A 38 -12.59 -16.44 -14.16
N THR A 39 -13.80 -16.31 -13.60
CA THR A 39 -14.13 -15.25 -12.63
C THR A 39 -13.34 -15.41 -11.34
N ALA A 40 -13.19 -16.64 -10.84
CA ALA A 40 -12.37 -16.92 -9.65
C ALA A 40 -10.89 -16.56 -9.87
N ILE A 41 -10.31 -16.94 -11.01
CA ILE A 41 -8.92 -16.57 -11.36
C ILE A 41 -8.77 -15.05 -11.44
N TYR A 42 -9.71 -14.37 -12.11
CA TYR A 42 -9.73 -12.91 -12.17
C TYR A 42 -9.75 -12.29 -10.77
N HIS A 43 -10.61 -12.75 -9.87
CA HIS A 43 -10.69 -12.25 -8.49
C HIS A 43 -9.37 -12.45 -7.74
N VAL A 44 -8.73 -13.61 -7.86
CA VAL A 44 -7.43 -13.89 -7.25
C VAL A 44 -6.37 -12.91 -7.75
N LEU A 45 -6.30 -12.69 -9.07
CA LEU A 45 -5.34 -11.74 -9.66
C LEU A 45 -5.57 -10.31 -9.16
N VAL A 46 -6.82 -9.87 -9.05
CA VAL A 46 -7.17 -8.54 -8.55
C VAL A 46 -6.80 -8.40 -7.06
N MET A 47 -7.05 -9.43 -6.24
CA MET A 47 -6.63 -9.45 -4.84
C MET A 47 -5.10 -9.33 -4.71
N ILE A 48 -4.34 -10.11 -5.49
CA ILE A 48 -2.86 -10.06 -5.50
C ILE A 48 -2.39 -8.66 -5.93
N TYR A 49 -2.97 -8.10 -6.99
CA TYR A 49 -2.63 -6.76 -7.46
C TYR A 49 -2.80 -5.71 -6.37
N PHE A 50 -3.96 -5.70 -5.69
CA PHE A 50 -4.20 -4.74 -4.62
C PHE A 50 -3.35 -4.98 -3.39
N PHE A 51 -3.03 -6.24 -3.05
CA PHE A 51 -2.13 -6.58 -1.97
C PHE A 51 -0.73 -6.00 -2.22
N VAL A 52 -0.14 -6.29 -3.38
CA VAL A 52 1.19 -5.79 -3.76
C VAL A 52 1.23 -4.26 -3.80
N ARG A 53 0.21 -3.63 -4.39
CA ARG A 53 0.14 -2.16 -4.44
C ARG A 53 -0.05 -1.53 -3.07
N SER A 54 -0.82 -2.15 -2.20
CA SER A 54 -1.01 -1.67 -0.82
C SER A 54 0.29 -1.75 -0.03
N GLU A 55 1.05 -2.83 -0.20
CA GLU A 55 2.34 -3.00 0.47
C GLU A 55 3.38 -1.99 -0.05
N GLN A 56 3.53 -1.84 -1.36
CA GLN A 56 4.39 -0.81 -1.97
C GLN A 56 4.02 0.61 -1.50
N TYR A 57 2.74 0.89 -1.35
CA TYR A 57 2.28 2.19 -0.89
C TYR A 57 2.62 2.41 0.60
N ARG A 58 2.49 1.36 1.42
CA ARG A 58 2.85 1.39 2.85
C ARG A 58 4.35 1.63 3.06
N THR A 59 5.20 1.07 2.20
CA THR A 59 6.65 1.27 2.29
C THR A 59 7.09 2.64 1.77
N THR A 60 6.35 3.25 0.84
CA THR A 60 6.75 4.49 0.15
C THR A 60 6.11 5.75 0.74
N PHE A 61 4.96 5.64 1.42
CA PHE A 61 4.20 6.78 1.92
C PHE A 61 3.82 6.60 3.39
N LEU A 62 3.89 7.67 4.19
CA LEU A 62 3.39 7.71 5.59
C LEU A 62 1.88 7.42 5.73
N ARG A 63 1.15 7.27 4.62
CA ARG A 63 -0.27 6.95 4.65
C ARG A 63 -0.50 5.47 4.92
N LYS A 64 -1.39 5.19 5.87
CA LYS A 64 -1.85 3.81 6.19
C LYS A 64 -2.71 3.14 5.11
N THR A 65 -3.15 3.84 4.06
CA THR A 65 -4.13 3.29 3.11
C THR A 65 -3.85 3.68 1.66
N TYR A 66 -3.65 2.67 0.82
CA TYR A 66 -3.61 2.79 -0.63
C TYR A 66 -4.97 3.25 -1.15
N LYS A 67 -4.96 4.23 -2.06
CA LYS A 67 -6.14 4.72 -2.76
C LYS A 67 -6.01 4.40 -4.24
N PRO A 68 -6.73 3.39 -4.76
CA PRO A 68 -6.72 3.11 -6.18
C PRO A 68 -7.36 4.24 -6.99
N SER A 69 -6.91 4.37 -8.24
CA SER A 69 -7.43 5.37 -9.17
C SER A 69 -8.88 5.03 -9.56
N THR A 70 -9.69 6.06 -9.78
CA THR A 70 -11.08 5.90 -10.24
C THR A 70 -11.15 5.15 -11.57
N ARG A 71 -10.24 5.44 -12.50
CA ARG A 71 -10.13 4.74 -13.79
C ARG A 71 -9.94 3.24 -13.64
N LEU A 72 -9.05 2.81 -12.74
CA LEU A 72 -8.82 1.39 -12.46
C LEU A 72 -10.10 0.74 -11.91
N LEU A 73 -10.73 1.38 -10.93
CA LEU A 73 -11.96 0.85 -10.32
C LEU A 73 -13.11 0.74 -11.34
N PHE A 74 -13.28 1.72 -12.22
CA PHE A 74 -14.26 1.65 -13.32
C PHE A 74 -13.96 0.48 -14.27
N PHE A 75 -12.70 0.30 -14.67
CA PHE A 75 -12.31 -0.81 -15.53
C PHE A 75 -12.65 -2.17 -14.90
N LEU A 76 -12.30 -2.36 -13.64
CA LEU A 76 -12.60 -3.59 -12.91
C LEU A 76 -14.11 -3.83 -12.76
N PHE A 77 -14.89 -2.77 -12.51
CA PHE A 77 -16.35 -2.82 -12.47
C PHE A 77 -16.94 -3.33 -13.78
N PHE A 78 -16.46 -2.82 -14.93
CA PHE A 78 -16.97 -3.28 -16.24
C PHE A 78 -16.70 -4.75 -16.50
N ILE A 79 -15.53 -5.27 -16.08
CA ILE A 79 -15.21 -6.69 -16.19
C ILE A 79 -16.17 -7.53 -15.34
N GLU A 80 -16.37 -7.15 -14.07
CA GLU A 80 -17.30 -7.83 -13.16
C GLU A 80 -18.74 -7.81 -13.68
N PHE A 81 -19.17 -6.66 -14.21
CA PHE A 81 -20.50 -6.52 -14.77
C PHE A 81 -20.70 -7.41 -16.00
N ALA A 82 -19.70 -7.51 -16.87
CA ALA A 82 -19.74 -8.36 -18.05
C ALA A 82 -19.77 -9.86 -17.67
N SER A 83 -18.98 -10.29 -16.69
CA SER A 83 -19.00 -11.68 -16.24
C SER A 83 -20.33 -12.06 -15.59
N LEU A 84 -20.92 -11.13 -14.83
CA LEU A 84 -22.22 -11.30 -14.22
C LEU A 84 -23.31 -11.49 -15.29
N ILE A 85 -23.35 -10.61 -16.30
CA ILE A 85 -24.28 -10.75 -17.42
C ILE A 85 -24.10 -12.11 -18.11
N ALA A 86 -22.86 -12.51 -18.39
CA ALA A 86 -22.57 -13.78 -19.05
C ALA A 86 -23.08 -14.99 -18.23
N PHE A 87 -22.83 -15.00 -16.92
CA PHE A 87 -23.25 -16.09 -16.02
C PHE A 87 -24.77 -16.22 -16.00
N TYR A 88 -25.47 -15.09 -15.89
CA TYR A 88 -26.91 -15.11 -15.75
C TYR A 88 -27.68 -15.24 -17.06
N LEU A 89 -27.09 -14.91 -18.21
CA LEU A 89 -27.65 -15.29 -19.51
C LEU A 89 -27.72 -16.82 -19.67
N MET A 90 -26.81 -17.56 -19.01
CA MET A 90 -26.83 -19.02 -18.96
C MET A 90 -27.83 -19.56 -17.93
N VAL A 91 -28.24 -18.74 -16.96
CA VAL A 91 -29.16 -19.10 -15.85
C VAL A 91 -30.43 -18.24 -15.95
N ARG A 92 -31.18 -18.41 -17.05
CA ARG A 92 -32.32 -17.56 -17.46
C ARG A 92 -33.47 -17.43 -16.44
N GLU A 93 -33.63 -18.39 -15.54
CA GLU A 93 -34.75 -18.42 -14.58
C GLU A 93 -34.62 -17.38 -13.44
N TYR A 94 -33.51 -16.65 -13.35
CA TYR A 94 -33.15 -15.88 -12.15
C TYR A 94 -33.01 -14.37 -12.34
N ILE A 95 -33.65 -13.80 -13.37
CA ILE A 95 -33.57 -12.36 -13.69
C ILE A 95 -33.82 -11.42 -12.50
N TRP A 96 -34.72 -11.77 -11.59
CA TRP A 96 -34.99 -10.96 -10.39
C TRP A 96 -33.85 -10.99 -9.37
N PHE A 97 -33.18 -12.13 -9.20
CA PHE A 97 -31.98 -12.23 -8.35
C PHE A 97 -30.80 -11.45 -8.95
N ILE A 98 -30.68 -11.41 -10.29
CA ILE A 98 -29.70 -10.57 -10.99
C ILE A 98 -29.86 -9.11 -10.58
N LEU A 99 -31.09 -8.59 -10.68
CA LEU A 99 -31.36 -7.18 -10.43
C LEU A 99 -31.02 -6.80 -8.99
N ILE A 100 -31.32 -7.67 -8.03
CA ILE A 100 -30.95 -7.46 -6.62
C ILE A 100 -29.43 -7.45 -6.43
N LEU A 101 -28.72 -8.40 -7.04
CA LEU A 101 -27.25 -8.48 -6.94
C LEU A 101 -26.55 -7.31 -7.62
N VAL A 102 -27.01 -6.92 -8.80
CA VAL A 102 -26.52 -5.74 -9.52
C VAL A 102 -26.77 -4.48 -8.68
N PHE A 103 -27.93 -4.36 -8.05
CA PHE A 103 -28.24 -3.23 -7.18
C PHE A 103 -27.33 -3.19 -5.94
N ILE A 104 -27.10 -4.33 -5.29
CA ILE A 104 -26.15 -4.45 -4.17
C ILE A 104 -24.73 -4.10 -4.62
N LEU A 105 -24.29 -4.58 -5.79
CA LEU A 105 -22.99 -4.27 -6.37
C LEU A 105 -22.81 -2.76 -6.58
N ILE A 106 -23.82 -2.10 -7.16
CA ILE A 106 -23.81 -0.65 -7.38
C ILE A 106 -23.75 0.10 -6.05
N ILE A 107 -24.50 -0.31 -5.02
CA ILE A 107 -24.46 0.31 -3.69
C ILE A 107 -23.08 0.16 -3.05
N VAL A 108 -22.51 -1.05 -3.08
CA VAL A 108 -21.19 -1.32 -2.49
C VAL A 108 -20.12 -0.50 -3.20
N ASP A 109 -20.14 -0.45 -4.53
CA ASP A 109 -19.23 0.40 -5.29
C ASP A 109 -19.41 1.87 -4.95
N PHE A 110 -20.65 2.37 -4.93
CA PHE A 110 -20.94 3.75 -4.55
C PHE A 110 -20.37 4.09 -3.16
N LEU A 111 -20.55 3.21 -2.17
CA LEU A 111 -19.98 3.39 -0.82
C LEU A 111 -18.44 3.39 -0.83
N LEU A 112 -17.80 2.58 -1.69
CA LEU A 112 -16.34 2.56 -1.86
C LEU A 112 -15.81 3.81 -2.58
N PHE A 113 -16.58 4.38 -3.51
CA PHE A 113 -16.26 5.61 -4.23
C PHE A 113 -16.48 6.86 -3.39
N TYR A 114 -17.54 6.92 -2.57
CA TYR A 114 -17.97 8.12 -1.84
C TYR A 114 -17.04 8.53 -0.68
N GLN A 115 -16.09 7.68 -0.26
CA GLN A 115 -15.11 8.06 0.76
C GLN A 115 -14.06 9.06 0.25
N HIS A 116 -14.46 10.34 0.22
CA HIS A 116 -13.66 11.47 -0.23
C HIS A 116 -12.89 12.14 0.94
N SER A 117 -12.02 11.41 1.64
CA SER A 117 -11.09 12.07 2.59
C SER A 117 -9.92 12.68 1.81
N SER A 118 -10.06 13.94 1.40
CA SER A 118 -8.99 14.75 0.80
C SER A 118 -8.03 15.26 1.89
N ARG A 119 -7.17 14.37 2.42
CA ARG A 119 -5.99 14.79 3.20
C ARG A 119 -4.77 14.72 2.30
N LYS A 120 -4.01 15.81 2.14
CA LYS A 120 -2.78 15.85 1.33
C LYS A 120 -1.88 14.64 1.65
N THR A 121 -1.48 13.90 0.62
CA THR A 121 -0.41 12.89 0.72
C THR A 121 0.91 13.61 0.77
N VAL A 122 1.66 13.46 1.86
CA VAL A 122 3.08 13.81 1.89
C VAL A 122 3.82 12.57 1.41
N GLN A 123 4.50 12.69 0.27
CA GLN A 123 5.46 11.69 -0.16
C GLN A 123 6.63 11.77 0.81
N LEU A 124 7.02 10.63 1.39
CA LEU A 124 8.30 10.57 2.06
C LEU A 124 9.35 10.78 0.98
N GLU A 125 10.14 11.84 1.08
CA GLU A 125 11.39 11.88 0.33
C GLU A 125 12.17 10.63 0.75
N LYS A 126 12.75 9.93 -0.23
CA LYS A 126 13.77 8.94 0.08
C LYS A 126 14.88 9.76 0.75
N ASN A 127 14.91 9.75 2.08
CA ASN A 127 16.04 10.26 2.80
C ASN A 127 17.20 9.31 2.46
N GLU A 128 17.98 9.71 1.46
CA GLU A 128 19.37 9.29 1.33
C GLU A 128 20.23 9.94 2.44
N GLU A 129 19.61 10.68 3.37
CA GLU A 129 20.23 11.00 4.65
C GLU A 129 20.59 9.69 5.35
N PHE A 130 21.90 9.43 5.42
CA PHE A 130 22.54 8.36 6.17
C PHE A 130 22.18 8.54 7.65
N PHE A 131 20.99 8.07 8.06
CA PHE A 131 20.57 8.14 9.46
C PHE A 131 21.40 7.13 10.25
N LYS A 132 22.54 7.60 10.75
CA LYS A 132 23.45 6.80 11.56
C LYS A 132 23.82 7.58 12.81
N ILE A 133 23.68 6.92 13.94
CA ILE A 133 24.08 7.46 15.24
C ILE A 133 25.47 6.93 15.54
N CYS A 134 26.43 7.84 15.71
CA CYS A 134 27.81 7.50 15.95
C CYS A 134 28.33 8.19 17.22
N PHE A 135 29.38 7.63 17.79
CA PHE A 135 30.18 8.31 18.81
C PHE A 135 31.36 9.03 18.16
N LEU A 136 31.68 10.21 18.67
CA LEU A 136 32.89 10.92 18.30
C LEU A 136 34.12 10.26 18.91
N GLN A 137 35.16 10.01 18.11
CA GLN A 137 36.44 9.47 18.56
C GLN A 137 37.37 10.56 19.11
N GLN A 138 37.18 11.82 18.72
CA GLN A 138 38.01 12.95 19.14
C GLN A 138 37.15 14.19 19.43
N ASP A 139 37.72 15.15 20.16
CA ASP A 139 37.10 16.46 20.38
C ASP A 139 37.11 17.26 19.08
N TYR A 140 35.99 17.91 18.75
CA TYR A 140 35.92 18.85 17.64
C TYR A 140 35.88 20.29 18.16
N ARG A 141 36.79 21.12 17.64
CA ARG A 141 36.86 22.55 17.96
C ARG A 141 36.72 23.38 16.69
N GLU A 142 35.85 24.37 16.74
CA GLU A 142 35.65 25.35 15.69
C GLU A 142 36.10 26.70 16.24
N GLU A 143 37.02 27.39 15.55
CA GLU A 143 37.54 28.69 16.00
C GLU A 143 38.08 28.68 17.45
N ASN A 144 38.77 27.60 17.85
CA ASN A 144 39.26 27.33 19.22
C ASN A 144 38.19 27.09 20.30
N VAL A 145 36.90 27.08 19.95
CA VAL A 145 35.80 26.75 20.87
C VAL A 145 35.50 25.25 20.78
N LEU A 146 35.40 24.58 21.93
CA LEU A 146 35.01 23.17 21.99
C LEU A 146 33.52 23.01 21.67
N CYS A 147 33.25 22.54 20.45
CA CYS A 147 31.89 22.40 19.92
C CYS A 147 31.30 21.01 20.23
N LEU A 148 32.12 19.96 20.09
CA LEU A 148 31.72 18.58 20.36
C LEU A 148 32.82 17.86 21.15
N ARG A 149 32.41 17.00 22.09
CA ARG A 149 33.35 16.21 22.91
C ARG A 149 33.51 14.80 22.37
N ARG A 150 34.71 14.23 22.57
CA ARG A 150 34.95 12.80 22.40
C ARG A 150 33.96 11.99 23.23
N GLY A 151 33.41 10.94 22.62
CA GLY A 151 32.38 10.08 23.21
C GLY A 151 30.98 10.69 23.21
N GLU A 152 30.79 11.91 22.69
CA GLU A 152 29.47 12.47 22.49
C GLU A 152 28.77 11.78 21.33
N LEU A 153 27.47 11.53 21.53
CA LEU A 153 26.61 10.86 20.56
C LEU A 153 26.07 11.91 19.58
N VAL A 154 26.34 11.69 18.30
CA VAL A 154 25.94 12.60 17.23
C VAL A 154 25.21 11.85 16.13
N GLN A 155 24.24 12.51 15.53
CA GLN A 155 23.51 11.99 14.38
C GLN A 155 24.22 12.45 13.10
N VAL A 156 24.68 11.51 12.28
CA VAL A 156 25.13 11.81 10.92
C VAL A 156 23.90 12.16 10.07
N VAL A 157 23.96 13.30 9.39
CA VAL A 157 22.87 13.82 8.56
C VAL A 157 23.22 13.68 7.08
N ASP A 158 24.45 14.04 6.72
CA ASP A 158 24.91 14.04 5.34
C ASP A 158 26.42 13.82 5.25
N LYS A 159 26.90 13.30 4.13
CA LYS A 159 28.31 13.05 3.85
C LYS A 159 28.73 13.76 2.57
N LYS A 160 29.59 14.78 2.71
CA LYS A 160 30.08 15.63 1.62
C LYS A 160 31.58 15.44 1.45
N GLY A 161 31.97 14.43 0.68
CA GLY A 161 33.38 14.09 0.45
C GLY A 161 34.09 13.72 1.75
N ASP A 162 35.12 14.48 2.12
CA ASP A 162 35.95 14.26 3.33
C ASP A 162 35.33 14.81 4.62
N LYS A 163 34.18 15.50 4.52
CA LYS A 163 33.47 16.08 5.66
C LYS A 163 32.09 15.47 5.82
N ILE A 164 31.67 15.36 7.07
CA ILE A 164 30.37 14.84 7.48
C ILE A 164 29.61 15.95 8.21
N GLU A 165 28.36 16.15 7.84
CA GLU A 165 27.43 16.99 8.58
C GLU A 165 26.83 16.17 9.71
N VAL A 166 27.16 16.54 10.95
CA VAL A 166 26.62 15.91 12.15
C VAL A 166 25.69 16.85 12.89
N ARG A 167 24.63 16.30 13.48
CA ARG A 167 23.67 16.99 14.34
C ARG A 167 23.81 16.48 15.76
N ARG A 168 23.94 17.41 16.69
CA ARG A 168 23.93 17.15 18.13
C ARG A 168 22.49 17.09 18.66
N SER A 169 22.28 16.52 19.85
CA SER A 169 20.95 16.39 20.48
C SER A 169 20.22 17.72 20.72
N ASP A 170 20.95 18.84 20.81
CA ASP A 170 20.39 20.19 20.92
C ASP A 170 19.91 20.77 19.57
N GLY A 171 20.04 19.99 18.48
CA GLY A 171 19.66 20.37 17.13
C GLY A 171 20.72 21.17 16.37
N LYS A 172 21.84 21.55 17.01
CA LYS A 172 22.94 22.23 16.33
C LYS A 172 23.64 21.29 15.37
N LYS A 173 24.06 21.86 14.24
CA LYS A 173 24.75 21.14 13.18
C LYS A 173 26.20 21.60 13.07
N PHE A 174 27.09 20.65 12.82
CA PHE A 174 28.51 20.88 12.66
C PHE A 174 29.01 20.12 11.43
N LEU A 175 29.96 20.71 10.70
CA LEU A 175 30.60 20.08 9.56
C LEU A 175 31.99 19.61 9.99
N ILE A 176 32.12 18.31 10.29
CA ILE A 176 33.34 17.75 10.87
C ILE A 176 34.08 16.84 9.89
N PRO A 177 35.40 16.68 10.02
CA PRO A 177 36.16 15.66 9.30
C PRO A 177 35.64 14.23 9.56
N GLN A 178 35.61 13.38 8.52
CA GLN A 178 35.08 12.01 8.62
C GLN A 178 35.84 11.13 9.62
N ASP A 179 37.15 11.31 9.74
CA ASP A 179 38.07 10.54 10.59
C ASP A 179 37.80 10.67 12.10
N ILE A 180 37.00 11.67 12.49
CA ILE A 180 36.64 11.90 13.89
C ILE A 180 35.42 11.05 14.30
N VAL A 181 34.68 10.48 13.35
CA VAL A 181 33.46 9.71 13.61
C VAL A 181 33.74 8.21 13.61
N ASP A 182 33.29 7.50 14.65
CA ASP A 182 33.36 6.04 14.65
C ASP A 182 32.26 5.45 13.77
N ASP A 183 32.59 5.24 12.50
CA ASP A 183 31.70 4.63 11.51
C ASP A 183 31.56 3.10 11.69
N LYS A 184 32.12 2.48 12.74
CA LYS A 184 32.04 1.02 12.95
C LYS A 184 30.92 0.59 13.90
N LEU A 185 30.36 1.52 14.69
CA LEU A 185 29.20 1.25 15.53
C LEU A 185 27.91 1.58 14.77
N ASP A 186 27.34 0.58 14.10
CA ASP A 186 25.99 0.70 13.54
C ASP A 186 24.96 0.44 14.66
N LEU A 187 24.57 1.50 15.37
CA LEU A 187 23.39 1.46 16.23
C LEU A 187 22.14 1.63 15.35
N TYR A 188 21.64 0.50 14.83
CA TYR A 188 20.33 0.44 14.21
C TYR A 188 19.26 0.54 15.32
N LEU A 189 18.48 1.62 15.32
CA LEU A 189 17.26 1.78 16.12
C LEU A 189 16.03 1.55 15.24
#